data_AF-A0A8K0JZV5-F1
#
_entry.id   AF-A0A8K0JZV5-F1
#
_cell.length_a   1.000
_cell.length_b   1.000
_cell.length_c   1.000
_cell.angle_alpha   90.00
_cell.angle_beta   90.00
_cell.angle_gamma   90.00
#
_symmetry.space_group_name_H-M   'P 1'
#
loop_
_entity.id
_entity.type
_entity.pdbx_description
1 polymer ?
#
loop_
_entity_poly.entity_id
_entity_poly.type
_entity_poly.pdbx_seq_one_letter_code
_entity_poly.pdbx_strand_id
1 'polypeptide(L)'
;MKIHNWGDDAKQAIREDGAKTMVALSASGDCYRIPVTFFWLIACCLSLYYCTLFIIESWKVVHSNPISFVVDTNYLNWNTSFPAVSVCEQENNNVFKLADEIFGEEHDYNLDEVIREMAFFRGNLYYTVNYCDESSPCPTNGLEEIAKKVYVIVAL
;
A
#
# COMPACT_ATOMS: atom_id res chain seq x y z
N MET A 1 26.26 36.81 -22.17
CA MET A 1 25.17 35.93 -21.71
C MET A 1 23.86 36.66 -21.98
N LYS A 2 23.15 36.31 -23.05
CA LYS A 2 21.94 37.02 -23.50
C LYS A 2 20.75 36.33 -22.84
N ILE A 3 19.99 37.06 -22.02
CA ILE A 3 18.82 36.55 -21.31
C ILE A 3 17.72 36.35 -22.38
N HIS A 4 17.41 35.09 -22.69
CA HIS A 4 16.40 34.73 -23.68
C HIS A 4 15.02 34.93 -23.07
N ASN A 5 14.33 35.99 -23.47
CA ASN A 5 13.07 36.40 -22.86
C ASN A 5 11.89 35.72 -23.58
N TRP A 6 11.54 34.52 -23.11
CA TRP A 6 10.48 33.66 -23.64
C TRP A 6 9.11 34.34 -23.84
N GLY A 7 8.84 35.43 -23.10
CA GLY A 7 7.59 36.18 -23.23
C GLY A 7 7.47 36.96 -24.54
N ASP A 8 8.58 37.42 -25.11
CA ASP A 8 8.59 38.18 -26.35
C ASP A 8 8.50 37.24 -27.57
N ASP A 9 9.13 36.07 -27.48
CA ASP A 9 9.06 35.01 -28.49
C ASP A 9 7.64 34.44 -28.63
N ALA A 10 6.95 34.24 -27.49
CA ALA A 10 5.56 33.77 -27.48
C ALA A 10 4.60 34.80 -28.09
N LYS A 11 4.81 36.09 -27.84
CA LYS A 11 4.01 37.16 -28.46
C LYS A 11 4.24 37.24 -29.96
N GLN A 12 5.45 36.98 -30.43
CA GLN A 12 5.78 37.00 -31.85
C GLN A 12 5.19 35.79 -32.59
N ALA A 13 5.22 34.59 -31.99
CA ALA A 13 4.59 33.38 -32.53
C ALA A 13 3.06 33.53 -32.66
N ILE A 14 2.38 34.06 -31.62
CA ILE A 14 0.92 34.29 -31.66
C ILE A 14 0.55 35.32 -32.73
N ARG A 15 1.40 36.35 -32.94
CA ARG A 15 1.17 37.38 -33.98
C ARG A 15 1.35 36.84 -35.40
N GLU A 16 2.33 35.95 -35.62
CA GLU A 16 2.54 35.29 -36.92
C GLU A 16 1.44 34.28 -37.27
N ASP A 17 0.97 33.49 -36.30
CA ASP A 17 -0.11 32.52 -36.55
C ASP A 17 -1.49 33.18 -36.66
N GLY A 18 -1.72 34.28 -35.93
CA GLY A 18 -2.87 35.17 -36.10
C GLY A 18 -2.90 35.86 -37.48
N ALA A 19 -1.74 36.22 -38.03
CA ALA A 19 -1.64 36.78 -39.38
C ALA A 19 -1.92 35.74 -40.47
N LYS A 20 -1.47 34.49 -40.30
CA LYS A 20 -1.75 33.39 -41.25
C LYS A 20 -3.22 32.99 -41.27
N THR A 21 -3.90 33.02 -40.13
CA THR A 21 -5.35 32.76 -40.03
C THR A 21 -6.21 33.88 -40.65
N MET A 22 -5.76 35.14 -40.60
CA MET A 22 -6.43 36.25 -41.30
C MET A 22 -6.13 36.31 -42.81
N VAL A 23 -4.93 35.89 -43.25
CA VAL A 23 -4.60 35.81 -44.70
C VAL A 23 -5.45 34.76 -45.43
N ALA A 24 -5.96 33.74 -44.73
CA ALA A 24 -6.95 32.82 -45.31
C ALA A 24 -8.31 33.49 -45.62
N LEU A 25 -8.63 34.60 -44.94
CA LEU A 25 -9.87 35.35 -45.11
C LEU A 25 -9.77 36.53 -46.09
N SER A 26 -8.59 37.12 -46.33
CA SER A 26 -8.48 38.39 -47.07
C SER A 26 -8.14 38.30 -48.55
N ALA A 27 -8.03 37.10 -49.13
CA ALA A 27 -7.52 36.95 -50.50
C ALA A 27 -8.46 36.18 -51.43
N SER A 28 -9.77 36.45 -51.49
CA SER A 28 -10.68 35.79 -52.45
C SER A 28 -11.28 36.81 -53.44
N GLY A 29 -10.56 37.06 -54.53
CA GLY A 29 -10.99 37.85 -55.68
C GLY A 29 -11.43 37.03 -56.90
N ASP A 30 -11.72 35.73 -56.76
CA ASP A 30 -12.10 34.86 -57.90
C ASP A 30 -13.31 33.95 -57.59
N CYS A 31 -14.31 34.00 -58.48
CA CYS A 31 -15.64 33.38 -58.34
C CYS A 31 -15.63 31.82 -58.27
N TYR A 32 -14.53 31.17 -58.64
CA TYR A 32 -14.37 29.71 -58.57
C TYR A 32 -14.02 29.18 -57.15
N ARG A 33 -13.74 30.06 -56.19
CA ARG A 33 -13.18 29.72 -54.87
C ARG A 33 -14.20 29.61 -53.72
N ILE A 34 -15.48 29.81 -53.99
CA ILE A 34 -16.56 29.78 -52.99
C ILE A 34 -16.73 28.38 -52.35
N PRO A 35 -16.82 27.25 -53.09
CA PRO A 35 -17.05 25.93 -52.46
C PRO A 35 -15.87 25.47 -51.60
N VAL A 36 -14.64 25.75 -52.02
CA VAL A 36 -13.44 25.40 -51.26
C VAL A 36 -13.33 26.21 -49.96
N THR A 37 -13.76 27.47 -49.96
CA THR A 37 -13.76 28.30 -48.75
C THR A 37 -14.75 27.79 -47.71
N PHE A 38 -15.94 27.35 -48.12
CA PHE A 38 -16.91 26.71 -47.21
C PHE A 38 -16.39 25.38 -46.65
N PHE A 39 -15.76 24.55 -47.48
CA PHE A 39 -15.14 23.30 -47.04
C PHE A 39 -14.11 23.55 -45.91
N TRP A 40 -13.21 24.51 -46.10
CA TRP A 40 -12.19 24.86 -45.10
C TRP A 40 -12.78 25.50 -43.85
N LEU A 41 -13.82 26.35 -43.98
CA LEU A 41 -14.50 26.92 -42.81
C LEU A 41 -15.18 25.84 -41.98
N ILE A 42 -15.86 24.89 -42.62
CA ILE A 42 -16.50 23.75 -41.92
C ILE A 42 -15.42 22.89 -41.24
N ALA A 43 -14.32 22.60 -41.92
CA ALA A 43 -13.21 21.83 -41.36
C ALA A 43 -12.59 22.53 -40.13
N CYS A 44 -12.35 23.85 -40.19
CA CYS A 44 -11.86 24.64 -39.07
C CYS A 44 -12.84 24.69 -37.90
N CYS A 45 -14.14 24.86 -38.17
CA CYS A 45 -15.17 24.85 -37.12
C CYS A 45 -15.25 23.48 -36.43
N LEU A 46 -15.19 22.39 -37.21
CA LEU A 46 -15.17 21.04 -36.66
C LEU A 46 -13.91 20.80 -35.83
N SER A 47 -12.72 21.19 -36.32
CA SER A 47 -11.48 21.00 -35.56
C SER A 47 -11.52 21.74 -34.23
N LEU A 48 -12.00 22.99 -34.21
CA LEU A 48 -12.15 23.76 -32.98
C LEU A 48 -13.15 23.10 -32.01
N TYR A 49 -14.26 22.58 -32.53
CA TYR A 49 -15.26 21.86 -31.73
C TYR A 49 -14.69 20.59 -31.09
N TYR A 50 -13.94 19.78 -31.84
CA TYR A 50 -13.31 18.58 -31.29
C TYR A 50 -12.19 18.90 -30.30
N CYS A 51 -11.40 19.96 -30.55
CA CYS A 51 -10.37 20.41 -29.61
C CYS A 51 -10.97 20.81 -28.27
N THR A 52 -12.07 21.56 -28.24
CA THR A 52 -12.70 21.99 -26.98
C THR A 52 -13.28 20.80 -26.21
N LEU A 53 -13.95 19.86 -26.89
CA LEU A 53 -14.45 18.64 -26.28
C LEU A 53 -13.31 17.81 -25.66
N PHE A 54 -12.23 17.60 -26.40
CA PHE A 54 -11.10 16.80 -25.93
C PHE A 54 -10.43 17.42 -24.68
N ILE A 55 -10.26 18.74 -24.66
CA ILE A 55 -9.70 19.46 -23.51
C ILE A 55 -10.58 19.30 -22.27
N ILE A 56 -11.91 19.40 -22.41
CA ILE A 56 -12.84 19.25 -21.28
C ILE A 56 -12.76 17.86 -20.68
N GLU A 57 -12.75 16.81 -21.50
CA GLU A 57 -12.66 15.43 -21.00
C GLU A 57 -11.30 15.13 -20.37
N SER A 58 -10.21 15.60 -20.99
CA SER A 58 -8.86 15.47 -20.42
C SER A 58 -8.74 16.18 -19.07
N TRP A 59 -9.33 17.37 -18.94
CA TRP A 59 -9.34 18.14 -17.71
C TRP A 59 -10.11 17.43 -16.59
N LYS A 60 -11.26 16.81 -16.90
CA LYS A 60 -12.03 16.04 -15.91
C LYS A 60 -11.21 14.87 -15.35
N VAL A 61 -10.54 14.11 -16.21
CA VAL A 61 -9.71 12.96 -15.79
C VAL A 61 -8.57 13.41 -14.89
N VAL A 62 -7.94 14.56 -15.21
CA VAL A 62 -6.88 15.14 -14.39
C VAL A 62 -7.41 15.68 -13.06
N HIS A 63 -8.65 16.16 -12.98
CA HIS A 63 -9.20 16.70 -11.73
C HIS A 63 -9.81 15.62 -10.82
N SER A 64 -10.33 14.53 -11.38
CA SER A 64 -10.98 13.44 -10.63
C SER A 64 -9.99 12.41 -10.09
N ASN A 65 -8.98 12.85 -9.34
CA ASN A 65 -7.92 12.06 -8.72
C ASN A 65 -6.88 11.47 -9.71
N PRO A 66 -5.91 12.27 -10.16
CA PRO A 66 -4.82 11.79 -10.99
C PRO A 66 -3.75 11.13 -10.10
N ILE A 67 -4.03 9.92 -9.61
CA ILE A 67 -3.05 9.17 -8.81
C ILE A 67 -2.46 8.08 -9.69
N SER A 68 -1.17 8.24 -10.03
CA SER A 68 -0.39 7.22 -10.74
C SER A 68 0.62 6.62 -9.76
N PHE A 69 0.44 5.35 -9.42
CA PHE A 69 1.40 4.61 -8.60
C PHE A 69 2.38 3.89 -9.54
N VAL A 70 3.63 4.35 -9.54
CA VAL A 70 4.73 3.62 -10.18
C VAL A 70 5.50 2.92 -9.06
N VAL A 71 5.53 1.59 -9.10
CA VAL A 71 6.30 0.79 -8.14
C VAL A 71 7.70 0.63 -8.69
N ASP A 72 8.68 1.26 -8.05
CA ASP A 72 10.10 1.00 -8.34
C ASP A 72 10.51 -0.32 -7.70
N THR A 73 10.88 -1.30 -8.53
CA THR A 73 11.39 -2.62 -8.10
C THR A 73 12.92 -2.69 -8.05
N ASN A 74 13.62 -1.61 -8.42
CA ASN A 74 15.08 -1.60 -8.57
C ASN A 74 15.83 -1.06 -7.34
N TYR A 75 15.62 -1.67 -6.18
CA TYR A 75 16.45 -1.38 -4.99
C TYR A 75 17.54 -2.44 -4.81
N LEU A 76 18.73 -2.16 -5.38
CA LEU A 76 19.92 -3.02 -5.24
C LEU A 76 20.51 -2.96 -3.81
N ASN A 77 20.24 -1.88 -3.06
CA ASN A 77 20.63 -1.71 -1.66
C ASN A 77 19.38 -1.40 -0.82
N TRP A 78 18.78 -2.41 -0.20
CA TRP A 78 17.70 -2.23 0.78
C TRP A 78 18.23 -2.48 2.19
N ASN A 79 18.22 -1.45 3.03
CA ASN A 79 18.42 -1.56 4.48
C ASN A 79 17.03 -1.48 5.14
N THR A 80 16.23 -2.55 5.03
CA THR A 80 14.91 -2.56 5.68
C THR A 80 15.04 -3.10 7.10
N SER A 81 14.33 -2.49 8.03
CA SER A 81 14.18 -3.05 9.37
C SER A 81 13.37 -4.33 9.29
N PHE A 82 13.81 -5.37 10.00
CA PHE A 82 13.05 -6.61 10.10
C PHE A 82 11.67 -6.29 10.71
N PRO A 83 10.56 -6.75 10.10
CA PRO A 83 9.23 -6.47 10.61
C PRO A 83 9.02 -7.15 11.96
N ALA A 84 8.14 -6.59 12.80
CA ALA A 84 7.71 -7.26 14.01
C ALA A 84 6.90 -8.51 13.63
N VAL A 85 7.35 -9.68 14.08
CA VAL A 85 6.65 -10.94 13.92
C VAL A 85 6.01 -11.29 15.26
N SER A 86 4.68 -11.35 15.29
CA SER A 86 3.91 -11.83 16.44
C SER A 86 3.36 -13.22 16.11
N VAL A 87 3.63 -14.19 16.99
CA VAL A 87 3.07 -15.54 16.92
C VAL A 87 2.06 -15.67 18.05
N CYS A 88 0.83 -16.05 17.74
CA CYS A 88 -0.20 -16.36 18.73
C CYS A 88 -0.38 -17.87 18.79
N GLU A 89 -0.47 -18.41 20.01
CA GLU A 89 -0.97 -19.77 20.22
C GLU A 89 -2.44 -19.83 19.77
N GLN A 90 -2.79 -20.89 19.04
CA GLN A 90 -4.18 -21.26 18.83
C GLN A 90 -4.55 -22.33 19.87
N GLU A 91 -5.70 -22.15 20.52
CA GLU A 91 -6.18 -22.92 21.68
C GLU A 91 -5.86 -24.42 21.55
N ASN A 92 -4.90 -24.90 22.34
CA ASN A 92 -4.43 -26.28 22.29
C ASN A 92 -4.95 -27.06 23.51
N ASN A 93 -5.95 -27.91 23.29
CA ASN A 93 -6.53 -28.75 24.34
C ASN A 93 -5.53 -29.78 24.92
N ASN A 94 -4.38 -29.99 24.27
CA ASN A 94 -3.38 -30.94 24.74
C ASN A 94 -2.59 -30.42 25.95
N VAL A 95 -2.58 -29.10 26.18
CA VAL A 95 -1.93 -28.51 27.36
C VAL A 95 -2.67 -28.92 28.64
N PHE A 96 -4.00 -28.89 28.63
CA PHE A 96 -4.82 -29.35 29.76
C PHE A 96 -4.59 -30.83 30.09
N LYS A 97 -4.51 -31.70 29.07
CA LYS A 97 -4.22 -33.12 29.29
C LYS A 97 -2.85 -33.36 29.93
N LEU A 98 -1.87 -32.53 29.61
CA LEU A 98 -0.55 -32.62 30.21
C LEU A 98 -0.56 -32.12 31.65
N ALA A 99 -1.32 -31.06 31.94
CA ALA A 99 -1.48 -30.57 33.29
C ALA A 99 -2.18 -31.60 34.19
N ASP A 100 -3.20 -32.30 33.68
CA ASP A 100 -3.84 -33.44 34.36
C ASP A 100 -2.82 -34.55 34.69
N GLU A 101 -1.86 -34.83 33.80
CA GLU A 101 -0.81 -35.84 34.03
C GLU A 101 0.20 -35.40 35.10
N ILE A 102 0.50 -34.10 35.18
CA ILE A 102 1.53 -33.56 36.07
C ILE A 102 0.99 -33.27 37.47
N PHE A 103 -0.19 -32.65 37.55
CA PHE A 103 -0.79 -32.19 38.81
C PHE A 103 -1.94 -33.08 39.31
N GLY A 104 -2.47 -33.97 38.47
CA GLY A 104 -3.62 -34.85 38.76
C GLY A 104 -4.95 -34.27 38.27
N GLU A 105 -6.01 -35.09 38.19
CA GLU A 105 -7.34 -34.66 37.67
C GLU A 105 -8.03 -33.58 38.53
N GLU A 106 -7.66 -33.45 39.82
CA GLU A 106 -8.14 -32.37 40.69
C GLU A 106 -7.01 -31.39 40.98
N HIS A 107 -6.88 -30.38 40.14
CA HIS A 107 -5.95 -29.27 40.34
C HIS A 107 -6.61 -27.92 40.01
N ASP A 108 -5.96 -26.82 40.40
CA ASP A 108 -6.45 -25.48 40.10
C ASP A 108 -6.15 -25.12 38.64
N TYR A 109 -7.14 -24.61 37.90
CA TYR A 109 -6.99 -24.10 36.53
C TYR A 109 -5.90 -23.03 36.38
N ASN A 110 -5.49 -22.36 37.47
CA ASN A 110 -4.34 -21.46 37.44
C ASN A 110 -3.01 -22.20 37.14
N LEU A 111 -2.91 -23.50 37.46
CA LEU A 111 -1.72 -24.33 37.16
C LEU A 111 -1.69 -24.78 35.70
N ASP A 112 -2.85 -24.96 35.05
CA ASP A 112 -2.93 -25.17 33.59
C ASP A 112 -2.27 -24.01 32.85
N GLU A 113 -2.57 -22.80 33.30
CA GLU A 113 -2.07 -21.56 32.73
C GLU A 113 -0.55 -21.43 32.88
N VAL A 114 0.01 -21.91 33.99
CA VAL A 114 1.47 -22.00 34.21
C VAL A 114 2.12 -22.92 33.17
N ILE A 115 1.55 -24.10 32.90
CA ILE A 115 2.09 -25.03 31.90
C ILE A 115 1.95 -24.44 30.50
N ARG A 116 0.82 -23.77 30.19
CA ARG A 116 0.60 -23.08 28.92
C ARG A 116 1.64 -21.99 28.67
N GLU A 117 1.90 -21.19 29.69
CA GLU A 117 2.93 -20.17 29.70
C GLU A 117 4.33 -20.78 29.45
N MET A 118 4.70 -21.86 30.15
CA MET A 118 5.97 -22.56 29.95
C MET A 118 6.14 -23.16 28.54
N ALA A 119 5.02 -23.53 27.91
CA ALA A 119 4.98 -24.17 26.62
C ALA A 119 5.23 -23.21 25.45
N PHE A 120 4.67 -22.00 25.53
CA PHE A 120 4.72 -21.02 24.44
C PHE A 120 5.68 -19.86 24.70
N PHE A 121 5.84 -19.43 25.95
CA PHE A 121 6.63 -18.26 26.29
C PHE A 121 7.87 -18.67 27.09
N ARG A 122 9.06 -18.54 26.48
CA ARG A 122 10.35 -18.63 27.21
C ARG A 122 10.68 -17.35 28.00
N GLY A 123 9.76 -16.39 28.05
CA GLY A 123 9.96 -15.01 28.54
C GLY A 123 9.39 -14.76 29.94
N ASN A 124 8.98 -13.51 30.24
CA ASN A 124 8.43 -13.13 31.54
C ASN A 124 7.04 -13.76 31.74
N LEU A 125 6.89 -14.61 32.75
CA LEU A 125 5.73 -15.48 32.97
C LEU A 125 4.91 -14.92 34.15
N TYR A 126 3.71 -14.39 33.88
CA TYR A 126 2.90 -13.77 34.93
C TYR A 126 2.35 -14.81 35.90
N TYR A 127 1.86 -15.93 35.38
CA TYR A 127 1.26 -16.97 36.20
C TYR A 127 2.32 -17.75 36.95
N THR A 128 3.44 -18.07 36.30
CA THR A 128 4.53 -18.78 36.98
C THR A 128 5.08 -17.99 38.17
N VAL A 129 5.26 -16.67 38.06
CA VAL A 129 5.81 -15.85 39.16
C VAL A 129 4.82 -15.61 40.29
N ASN A 130 3.53 -15.48 39.98
CA ASN A 130 2.52 -15.16 40.99
C ASN A 130 1.89 -16.38 41.66
N TYR A 131 1.89 -17.54 40.99
CA TYR A 131 1.20 -18.75 41.47
C TYR A 131 2.13 -19.90 41.85
N CYS A 132 3.38 -19.91 41.36
CA CYS A 132 4.38 -20.85 41.87
C CYS A 132 5.21 -20.21 43.00
N ASP A 133 4.87 -20.57 44.23
CA ASP A 133 5.64 -20.24 45.45
C ASP A 133 6.05 -21.54 46.16
N GLU A 134 6.90 -21.48 47.19
CA GLU A 134 7.37 -22.66 47.96
C GLU A 134 6.23 -23.51 48.55
N SER A 135 5.02 -22.96 48.64
CA SER A 135 3.81 -23.62 49.15
C SER A 135 2.89 -24.24 48.09
N SER A 136 3.15 -23.96 46.80
CA SER A 136 2.36 -24.45 45.66
C SER A 136 2.85 -25.80 45.15
N PRO A 137 2.00 -26.64 44.52
CA PRO A 137 2.39 -27.94 43.98
C PRO A 137 3.21 -27.84 42.67
N CYS A 138 3.92 -26.73 42.45
CA CYS A 138 4.72 -26.56 41.24
C CYS A 138 5.99 -27.44 41.26
N PRO A 139 6.34 -28.09 40.14
CA PRO A 139 7.52 -28.94 40.06
C PRO A 139 8.81 -28.11 40.15
N THR A 140 9.53 -28.24 41.26
CA THR A 140 10.83 -27.57 41.49
C THR A 140 12.02 -28.40 41.00
N ASN A 141 11.81 -29.69 40.73
CA ASN A 141 12.76 -30.65 40.20
C ASN A 141 12.22 -31.29 38.90
N GLY A 142 13.11 -31.76 38.01
CA GLY A 142 12.68 -32.43 36.76
C GLY A 142 12.16 -31.50 35.66
N LEU A 143 12.37 -30.18 35.79
CA LEU A 143 11.94 -29.17 34.80
C LEU A 143 12.41 -29.46 33.36
N GLU A 144 13.57 -30.08 33.18
CA GLU A 144 14.07 -30.45 31.85
C GLU A 144 13.22 -31.55 31.19
N GLU A 145 12.71 -32.50 31.99
CA GLU A 145 11.85 -33.58 31.50
C GLU A 145 10.45 -33.07 31.17
N ILE A 146 9.91 -32.20 32.04
CA ILE A 146 8.64 -31.52 31.83
C ILE A 146 8.73 -30.63 30.58
N ALA A 147 9.80 -29.84 30.45
CA ALA A 147 10.03 -29.03 29.26
C ALA A 147 10.07 -29.90 27.99
N LYS A 148 10.74 -31.06 28.00
CA LYS A 148 10.75 -31.98 26.85
C LYS A 148 9.35 -32.49 26.50
N LYS A 149 8.54 -32.89 27.48
CA LYS A 149 7.14 -33.32 27.25
C LYS A 149 6.30 -32.19 26.67
N VAL A 150 6.41 -30.99 27.24
CA VAL A 150 5.72 -29.79 26.79
C VAL A 150 6.10 -29.44 25.33
N TYR A 151 7.39 -29.44 24.99
CA TYR A 151 7.85 -29.13 23.62
C TYR A 151 7.32 -30.12 22.59
N VAL A 152 7.25 -31.41 22.92
CA VAL A 152 6.71 -32.44 22.02
C VAL A 152 5.23 -32.22 21.76
N ILE A 153 4.47 -31.83 22.78
CA ILE A 153 3.02 -31.62 22.68
C ILE A 153 2.65 -30.34 21.94
N VAL A 154 3.47 -29.28 22.03
CA VAL A 154 3.29 -28.05 21.26
C VAL A 154 3.72 -28.20 19.80
N ALA A 155 4.65 -29.10 19.50
CA ALA A 155 5.15 -29.34 18.15
C ALA A 155 4.26 -30.28 17.30
N LEU A 156 3.27 -30.92 17.92
CA LEU A 156 2.30 -31.85 17.31
C LEU A 156 0.94 -31.19 17.13
#